data_AF-A0A5N6GJK2-F1
#
_entry.id   AF-A0A5N6GJK2-F1
#
_cell.length_a   1.000
_cell.length_b   1.000
_cell.length_c   1.000
_cell.angle_alpha   90.00
_cell.angle_beta   90.00
_cell.angle_gamma   90.00
#
_symmetry.space_group_name_H-M   'P 1'
#
loop_
_entity.id
_entity.type
_entity.pdbx_description
1 polymer ?
#
loop_
_entity_poly.entity_id
_entity_poly.type
_entity_poly.pdbx_seq_one_letter_code
_entity_poly.pdbx_strand_id
1 'polypeptide(L)'
;MAEIIGLVASIGSLVQIAGQITKLSYSYVSDIKSAPKTQKHYLQEVSALTEVLFRLEEAIQEAASTGLDLPSRPPSLNDDALQECHRHLTALHLDLDKRIRRFAWPFQEKEIKKHIGLLHMYRTLFTDFLSTNIM
;
A
#
# COMPACT_ATOMS: atom_id res chain seq x y z
N MET A 1 2.54 15.54 -19.55
CA MET A 1 1.51 16.00 -18.59
C MET A 1 0.41 14.97 -18.34
N ALA A 2 -0.29 14.44 -19.36
CA ALA A 2 -1.36 13.45 -19.15
C ALA A 2 -0.89 12.18 -18.41
N GLU A 3 0.33 11.71 -18.71
CA GLU A 3 0.93 10.56 -18.02
C GLU A 3 1.21 10.82 -16.53
N ILE A 4 1.66 12.04 -16.18
CA ILE A 4 1.88 12.44 -14.78
C ILE A 4 0.56 12.50 -14.02
N ILE A 5 -0.49 13.07 -14.62
CA ILE A 5 -1.83 13.13 -14.02
C ILE A 5 -2.37 11.71 -13.80
N GLY A 6 -2.20 10.81 -14.78
CA GLY A 6 -2.60 9.41 -14.66
C GLY A 6 -1.85 8.66 -13.54
N LEU A 7 -0.55 8.95 -13.39
CA LEU A 7 0.26 8.39 -12.32
C LEU A 7 -0.17 8.91 -10.94
N VAL A 8 -0.37 10.22 -10.78
CA VAL A 8 -0.89 10.83 -9.53
C VAL A 8 -2.21 10.18 -9.14
N ALA A 9 -3.15 10.06 -10.09
CA ALA A 9 -4.44 9.44 -9.83
C ALA A 9 -4.31 7.97 -9.40
N SER A 10 -3.42 7.22 -10.06
CA SER A 10 -3.18 5.81 -9.73
C SER A 10 -2.56 5.65 -8.34
N ILE A 11 -1.53 6.42 -8.00
CA ILE A 11 -0.91 6.37 -6.67
C ILE A 11 -1.89 6.83 -5.60
N GLY A 12 -2.65 7.90 -5.81
CA GLY A 12 -3.66 8.36 -4.87
C GLY A 12 -4.73 7.30 -4.58
N SER A 13 -5.14 6.53 -5.59
CA SER A 13 -6.05 5.39 -5.39
C SER A 13 -5.44 4.29 -4.49
N LEU A 14 -4.14 4.03 -4.64
CA LEU A 14 -3.40 3.07 -3.81
C LEU A 14 -3.24 3.57 -2.37
N VAL A 15 -2.92 4.85 -2.19
CA VAL A 15 -2.85 5.51 -0.87
C VAL A 15 -4.19 5.36 -0.15
N GLN A 16 -5.29 5.68 -0.83
CA GLN A 16 -6.64 5.61 -0.26
C GLN A 16 -6.95 4.20 0.27
N ILE A 17 -6.70 3.17 -0.54
CA ILE A 17 -7.04 1.79 -0.14
C ILE A 17 -6.07 1.23 0.91
N ALA A 18 -4.78 1.55 0.83
CA ALA A 18 -3.80 1.19 1.84
C ALA A 18 -4.14 1.83 3.21
N GLY A 19 -4.59 3.08 3.21
CA GLY A 19 -5.09 3.77 4.39
C GLY A 19 -6.33 3.09 5.00
N GLN A 20 -7.27 2.64 4.17
CA GLN A 20 -8.44 1.88 4.64
C GLN A 20 -8.04 0.54 5.26
N ILE A 21 -7.14 -0.22 4.63
CA ILE A 21 -6.61 -1.47 5.18
C ILE A 21 -5.89 -1.21 6.51
N THR A 22 -5.06 -0.18 6.59
CA THR A 22 -4.34 0.21 7.82
C THR A 22 -5.32 0.52 8.93
N LYS A 23 -6.34 1.33 8.67
CA LYS A 23 -7.36 1.70 9.66
C LYS A 23 -8.11 0.48 10.20
N LEU A 24 -8.57 -0.40 9.30
CA LEU A 24 -9.26 -1.64 9.68
C LEU A 24 -8.34 -2.58 10.48
N SER A 25 -7.09 -2.72 10.04
CA SER A 25 -6.08 -3.54 10.70
C SER A 25 -5.74 -3.01 12.09
N TYR A 26 -5.61 -1.68 12.23
CA TYR A 26 -5.31 -1.03 13.49
C TYR A 26 -6.44 -1.22 14.50
N SER A 27 -7.69 -0.93 14.10
CA SER A 27 -8.87 -1.12 14.96
C SER A 27 -8.86 -2.50 15.62
N TYR A 28 -8.55 -3.54 14.84
CA TYR A 28 -8.57 -4.90 15.37
C TYR A 28 -7.35 -5.23 16.25
N VAL A 29 -6.14 -4.86 15.83
CA VAL A 29 -4.92 -5.16 16.61
C VAL A 29 -4.88 -4.36 17.91
N SER A 30 -5.42 -3.14 17.94
CA SER A 30 -5.52 -2.34 19.17
C SER A 30 -6.52 -2.91 20.17
N ASP A 31 -7.59 -3.55 19.71
CA ASP A 31 -8.59 -4.19 20.57
C ASP A 31 -8.04 -5.46 21.26
N ILE A 32 -6.93 -6.03 20.77
CA ILE A 32 -6.31 -7.24 21.33
C ILE A 32 -5.04 -6.90 22.11
N LYS A 33 -5.18 -6.79 23.45
CA LYS A 33 -4.07 -6.56 24.40
C LYS A 33 -2.87 -7.51 24.22
N SER A 34 -3.09 -8.71 23.67
CA SER A 34 -2.05 -9.73 23.42
C SER A 34 -2.04 -10.22 21.96
N ALA A 35 -2.15 -9.30 20.99
CA ALA A 35 -2.11 -9.69 19.58
C ALA A 35 -0.84 -10.53 19.25
N PRO A 36 -0.98 -11.70 18.61
CA PRO A 36 0.16 -12.52 18.17
C PRO A 36 1.19 -11.70 17.38
N LYS A 37 2.48 -12.05 17.53
CA LYS A 37 3.60 -11.36 16.86
C LYS A 37 3.38 -11.20 15.35
N THR A 38 2.83 -12.23 14.69
CA THR A 38 2.55 -12.22 13.25
C THR A 38 1.51 -11.17 12.86
N GLN A 39 0.51 -10.89 13.71
CA GLN A 39 -0.50 -9.86 13.46
C GLN A 39 0.09 -8.45 13.61
N LYS A 40 0.94 -8.25 14.63
CA LYS A 40 1.69 -6.99 14.81
C LYS A 40 2.60 -6.73 13.62
N HIS A 41 3.30 -7.76 13.13
CA HIS A 41 4.15 -7.66 11.95
C HIS A 41 3.35 -7.31 10.69
N TYR A 42 2.18 -7.92 10.50
CA TYR A 42 1.28 -7.54 9.42
C TYR A 42 0.86 -6.08 9.50
N LEU A 43 0.43 -5.60 10.67
CA LEU A 43 0.09 -4.19 10.86
C LEU A 43 1.28 -3.27 10.53
N GLN A 44 2.49 -3.63 10.98
CA GLN A 44 3.70 -2.88 10.65
C GLN A 44 3.95 -2.82 9.14
N GLU A 45 3.78 -3.92 8.42
CA GLU A 45 3.98 -3.94 6.96
C GLU A 45 2.92 -3.14 6.21
N VAL A 46 1.64 -3.21 6.59
CA VAL A 46 0.59 -2.38 5.96
C VAL A 46 0.84 -0.90 6.23
N SER A 47 1.18 -0.54 7.47
CA SER A 47 1.51 0.85 7.83
C SER A 47 2.72 1.37 7.05
N ALA A 48 3.77 0.56 6.94
CA ALA A 48 4.97 0.93 6.20
C ALA A 48 4.71 1.06 4.69
N LEU A 49 3.88 0.19 4.10
CA LEU A 49 3.45 0.35 2.71
C LEU A 49 2.67 1.66 2.51
N THR A 50 1.75 1.95 3.43
CA THR A 50 0.93 3.16 3.40
C THR A 50 1.81 4.42 3.46
N GLU A 51 2.81 4.44 4.35
CA GLU A 51 3.77 5.54 4.47
C GLU A 51 4.58 5.74 3.18
N VAL A 52 5.09 4.67 2.57
CA VAL A 52 5.83 4.76 1.31
C VAL A 52 4.94 5.29 0.18
N LEU A 53 3.68 4.85 0.11
CA LEU A 53 2.72 5.34 -0.87
C LEU A 53 2.39 6.84 -0.67
N PHE A 54 2.24 7.30 0.57
CA PHE A 54 2.04 8.73 0.87
C PHE A 54 3.23 9.57 0.42
N ARG A 55 4.44 9.18 0.82
CA ARG A 55 5.66 9.90 0.41
C ARG A 55 5.82 9.94 -1.11
N LEU A 56 5.41 8.87 -1.79
CA LEU A 56 5.45 8.81 -3.23
C LEU A 56 4.41 9.74 -3.87
N GLU A 57 3.18 9.76 -3.36
CA GLU A 57 2.14 10.71 -3.79
C GLU A 57 2.63 12.15 -3.65
N GLU A 58 3.17 12.52 -2.49
CA GLU A 58 3.69 13.87 -2.21
C GLU A 58 4.77 14.26 -3.22
N ALA A 59 5.74 13.38 -3.47
CA ALA A 59 6.83 13.69 -4.38
C ALA A 59 6.40 13.82 -5.85
N ILE A 60 5.44 13.00 -6.30
CA ILE A 60 4.89 13.10 -7.66
C ILE A 60 4.06 14.39 -7.80
N GLN A 61 3.28 14.75 -6.77
CA GLN A 61 2.51 15.99 -6.75
C GLN A 61 3.40 17.23 -6.73
N GLU A 62 4.51 17.20 -5.99
CA GLU A 62 5.51 18.27 -5.96
C GLU A 62 6.17 18.45 -7.34
N ALA A 63 6.59 17.35 -7.98
CA ALA A 63 7.15 17.40 -9.33
C ALA A 63 6.15 17.94 -10.35
N ALA A 64 4.88 17.52 -10.28
CA ALA A 64 3.81 18.02 -11.13
C ALA A 64 3.57 19.53 -10.94
N SER A 65 3.68 20.04 -9.70
CA SER A 65 3.43 21.43 -9.35
C SER A 65 4.60 22.37 -9.68
N THR A 66 5.84 21.86 -9.61
CA THR A 66 7.07 22.60 -9.96
C THR A 66 7.36 22.59 -11.45
N GLY A 67 6.64 21.79 -12.24
CA GLY A 67 6.87 21.63 -13.68
C GLY A 67 8.20 20.93 -14.00
N LEU A 68 8.82 20.30 -13.00
CA LEU A 68 9.98 19.45 -13.21
C LEU A 68 9.52 18.16 -13.90
N ASP A 69 10.24 17.76 -14.94
CA ASP A 69 10.06 16.43 -15.52
C ASP A 69 10.39 15.40 -14.44
N LEU A 70 9.39 14.60 -14.06
CA LEU A 70 9.65 13.38 -13.30
C LEU A 70 10.65 12.56 -14.12
N PRO A 71 11.74 12.06 -13.53
CA PRO A 71 12.59 11.10 -14.22
C PRO A 71 11.70 9.99 -14.79
N SER A 72 12.02 9.57 -16.02
CA SER A 72 11.16 8.67 -16.80
C SER A 72 10.71 7.50 -15.93
N ARG A 73 9.38 7.30 -15.84
CA ARG A 73 8.74 6.21 -15.08
C ARG A 73 9.55 4.93 -15.27
N PRO A 74 10.10 4.31 -14.22
CA PRO A 74 10.91 3.13 -14.40
C PRO A 74 10.04 2.03 -15.01
N PRO A 75 10.63 1.17 -15.86
CA PRO A 75 9.89 0.10 -16.52
C PRO A 75 9.23 -0.88 -15.52
N SER A 76 9.69 -0.91 -14.26
CA SER A 76 9.13 -1.69 -13.17
C SER A 76 7.79 -1.17 -12.64
N LEU A 77 7.47 0.11 -12.85
CA LEU A 77 6.24 0.75 -12.38
C LEU A 77 5.30 1.05 -13.55
N ASN A 78 4.93 0.01 -14.30
CA ASN A 78 3.98 0.15 -15.41
C ASN A 78 2.51 0.17 -14.91
N ASP A 79 1.59 0.55 -15.80
CA ASP A 79 0.17 0.61 -15.48
C ASP A 79 -0.38 -0.76 -15.04
N ASP A 80 0.12 -1.85 -15.63
CA ASP A 80 -0.24 -3.22 -15.22
C ASP A 80 0.16 -3.51 -13.77
N ALA A 81 1.36 -3.14 -13.34
CA ALA A 81 1.83 -3.35 -11.97
C ALA A 81 1.02 -2.53 -10.96
N LEU A 82 0.67 -1.29 -11.31
CA LEU A 82 -0.19 -0.43 -10.50
C LEU A 82 -1.60 -1.01 -10.39
N GLN A 83 -2.18 -1.46 -11.51
CA GLN A 83 -3.50 -2.07 -11.55
C GLN A 83 -3.54 -3.38 -10.76
N GLU A 84 -2.50 -4.21 -10.87
CA GLU A 84 -2.40 -5.46 -10.11
C GLU A 84 -2.22 -5.20 -8.62
N CYS A 85 -1.42 -4.20 -8.24
CA CYS A 85 -1.32 -3.74 -6.85
C CYS A 85 -2.68 -3.31 -6.32
N HIS A 86 -3.40 -2.47 -7.07
CA HIS A 86 -4.73 -2.00 -6.70
C HIS A 86 -5.71 -3.17 -6.53
N ARG A 87 -5.68 -4.16 -7.45
CA ARG A 87 -6.51 -5.36 -7.37
C ARG A 87 -6.21 -6.17 -6.11
N HIS A 88 -4.94 -6.40 -5.79
CA HIS A 88 -4.54 -7.14 -4.60
C HIS A 88 -4.91 -6.42 -3.31
N LEU A 89 -4.67 -5.12 -3.21
CA LEU A 89 -5.07 -4.33 -2.05
C LEU A 89 -6.60 -4.29 -1.91
N THR A 90 -7.34 -4.19 -3.01
CA THR A 90 -8.81 -4.24 -2.99
C THR A 90 -9.32 -5.60 -2.49
N ALA A 91 -8.76 -6.69 -2.99
CA ALA A 91 -9.13 -8.03 -2.53
C ALA A 91 -8.82 -8.22 -1.04
N LEU A 92 -7.66 -7.74 -0.58
CA LEU A 92 -7.27 -7.76 0.83
C LEU A 92 -8.23 -6.94 1.68
N HIS A 93 -8.57 -5.72 1.26
CA HIS A 93 -9.52 -4.86 1.95
C HIS A 93 -10.89 -5.52 2.08
N LEU A 94 -11.42 -6.11 1.01
CA LEU A 94 -12.72 -6.78 1.01
C LEU A 94 -12.73 -8.02 1.91
N ASP A 95 -11.67 -8.82 1.89
CA ASP A 95 -11.58 -10.00 2.76
C ASP A 95 -11.47 -9.59 4.23
N LEU A 96 -10.67 -8.55 4.52
CA LEU A 96 -10.51 -7.98 5.85
C LEU A 96 -11.83 -7.40 6.38
N ASP A 97 -12.52 -6.55 5.61
CA ASP A 97 -13.82 -5.95 5.99
C ASP A 97 -14.87 -7.04 6.25
N LYS A 98 -15.00 -8.01 5.34
CA LYS A 98 -15.98 -9.11 5.46
C LYS A 98 -15.77 -9.94 6.72
N ARG A 99 -14.52 -10.24 7.05
CA ARG A 99 -14.18 -11.09 8.20
C ARG A 99 -14.21 -10.30 9.52
N ILE A 100 -13.82 -9.02 9.53
CA ILE A 100 -13.99 -8.13 10.70
C ILE A 100 -15.47 -7.98 11.06
N ARG A 101 -16.37 -7.80 10.07
CA ARG A 101 -17.83 -7.76 10.31
C ARG A 101 -18.38 -9.04 10.96
N ARG A 102 -17.66 -10.16 10.86
CA ARG A 102 -18.00 -11.44 11.50
C ARG A 102 -17.40 -11.60 12.89
N PHE A 103 -16.77 -10.54 13.45
CA PHE A 103 -16.12 -10.51 14.77
C PHE A 103 -15.05 -11.62 14.98
N ALA A 104 -14.58 -12.26 13.91
CA ALA A 104 -13.54 -13.27 13.94
C ALA A 104 -12.27 -12.71 13.30
N TRP A 105 -11.10 -12.96 13.89
CA TRP A 105 -9.85 -12.56 13.24
C TRP A 105 -9.77 -13.20 11.85
N PRO A 106 -9.57 -12.41 10.79
CA PRO A 106 -9.69 -12.89 9.43
C PRO A 106 -8.77 -14.05 9.09
N PHE A 107 -7.49 -13.96 9.45
CA PHE A 107 -6.47 -14.74 8.76
C PHE A 107 -5.83 -15.78 9.66
N GLN A 108 -5.74 -17.01 9.17
CA GLN A 108 -4.82 -17.98 9.75
C GLN A 108 -3.38 -17.48 9.61
N GLU A 109 -2.47 -17.92 10.48
CA GLU A 109 -1.07 -17.47 10.45
C GLU A 109 -0.42 -17.65 9.07
N LYS A 110 -0.76 -18.73 8.36
CA LYS A 110 -0.31 -18.99 6.98
C LYS A 110 -0.80 -17.92 6.00
N GLU A 111 -2.05 -17.49 6.10
CA GLU A 111 -2.61 -16.42 5.29
C GLU A 111 -1.95 -15.10 5.63
N ILE A 112 -1.76 -14.77 6.91
CA ILE A 112 -1.11 -13.50 7.32
C ILE A 112 0.30 -13.41 6.72
N LYS A 113 1.09 -14.50 6.78
CA LYS A 113 2.45 -14.53 6.21
C LYS A 113 2.45 -14.29 4.69
N LYS A 114 1.45 -14.79 3.96
CA LYS A 114 1.29 -14.51 2.52
C LYS A 114 1.02 -13.03 2.27
N HIS A 115 0.11 -12.43 3.03
CA HIS A 115 -0.21 -11.01 2.91
C HIS A 115 1.00 -10.13 3.28
N ILE A 116 1.73 -10.47 4.35
CA ILE A 116 3.00 -9.84 4.71
C ILE A 116 3.97 -9.85 3.53
N GLY A 117 4.19 -11.02 2.90
CA GLY A 117 5.11 -11.13 1.76
C GLY A 117 4.68 -10.27 0.57
N LEU A 118 3.38 -10.25 0.27
CA LEU A 118 2.81 -9.45 -0.81
C LEU A 118 2.94 -7.94 -0.53
N LEU A 119 2.62 -7.49 0.69
CA LEU A 119 2.77 -6.10 1.11
C LEU A 119 4.24 -5.66 1.08
N HIS A 120 5.14 -6.52 1.55
CA HIS A 120 6.57 -6.29 1.56
C HIS A 120 7.13 -6.12 0.14
N MET A 121 6.70 -6.97 -0.79
CA MET A 121 7.06 -6.90 -2.21
C MET A 121 6.66 -5.53 -2.79
N TYR A 122 5.41 -5.10 -2.56
CA TYR A 122 4.96 -3.80 -3.03
C TYR A 122 5.69 -2.64 -2.37
N ARG A 123 5.91 -2.70 -1.05
CA ARG A 123 6.68 -1.67 -0.34
C ARG A 123 8.07 -1.52 -0.94
N THR A 124 8.74 -2.64 -1.22
CA THR A 124 10.09 -2.64 -1.82
C THR A 124 10.04 -2.01 -3.21
N LEU A 125 9.06 -2.37 -4.05
CA LEU A 125 8.87 -1.81 -5.38
C LEU A 125 8.66 -0.28 -5.34
N PHE A 126 7.80 0.22 -4.45
CA PHE A 126 7.55 1.66 -4.35
C PHE A 126 8.73 2.41 -3.69
N THR A 127 9.44 1.77 -2.76
CA THR A 127 10.64 2.36 -2.12
C THR A 127 11.78 2.51 -3.12
N ASP A 128 11.99 1.50 -3.96
CA ASP A 128 12.97 1.52 -5.05
C ASP A 128 12.64 2.65 -6.04
N PHE A 129 11.37 2.75 -6.43
CA PHE A 129 10.90 3.85 -7.28
C PHE A 129 11.17 5.21 -6.65
N LEU A 130 10.78 5.41 -5.39
CA LEU A 130 11.00 6.64 -4.63
C LEU A 130 12.50 7.01 -4.61
N SER A 131 13.36 6.03 -4.32
CA SER A 131 14.82 6.24 -4.20
C SER A 131 15.49 6.56 -5.54
N THR A 132 15.02 5.93 -6.62
CA THR A 132 15.59 6.11 -7.96
C THR A 132 15.16 7.43 -8.62
N ASN A 133 14.05 8.02 -8.19
CA ASN A 133 13.42 9.16 -8.87
C ASN A 133 13.44 10.47 -8.07
N ILE A 134 13.65 10.42 -6.76
CA ILE A 134 13.51 11.56 -5.84
C ILE A 134 14.78 11.77 -4.98
N MET A 135 15.94 11.26 -5.43
CA MET A 135 17.26 11.57 -4.85
C MET A 135 18.24 12.11 -5.89
#